data_AF-A0A131Z945-F1
#
_entry.id   AF-A0A131Z945-F1
#
_cell.length_a   1.000
_cell.length_b   1.000
_cell.length_c   1.000
_cell.angle_alpha   90.00
_cell.angle_beta   90.00
_cell.angle_gamma   90.00
#
_symmetry.space_group_name_H-M   'P 1'
#
loop_
_entity.id
_entity.type
_entity.pdbx_description
1 polymer ?
#
loop_
_entity_poly.entity_id
_entity_poly.type
_entity_poly.pdbx_seq_one_letter_code
_entity_poly.pdbx_strand_id
1 'polypeptide(L)'
;LPNGTLPVPAPKLTIGAVNLDSCATLDAIRSFLQAKGYVTPVTSNRPLSFEELGHAYGYAVYTTRVSFRPSSPANLGVPGIKNRGYVFTPQTRAVVSTDQLVYSVPVVVQSGQNITILVENTGRINYGAGNHDMKGIISNVTLDKHVLSGWTMEPLPLDKSDVVTQLVEAFNSSNAESNCSAPGAFFGTFVLPEGQKTLDTFLDPTGWGKGVAFVNGFNLGRYWPSIGPQVTLYVPGVLLRPHPEKNTILLFETESTPEDKRTVSFVDVPNIDGPVPGDA
;
A
#
# COMPACT_ATOMS: atom_id res chain seq x y z
N LEU A 1 18.53 -0.13 39.60
CA LEU A 1 18.56 -1.31 38.68
C LEU A 1 19.24 -2.45 39.42
N PRO A 2 18.79 -3.71 39.27
CA PRO A 2 19.48 -4.85 39.88
C PRO A 2 20.93 -4.94 39.36
N ASN A 3 21.84 -5.46 40.18
CA ASN A 3 23.22 -5.71 39.77
C ASN A 3 23.25 -6.77 38.65
N GLY A 4 23.95 -6.47 37.55
CA GLY A 4 24.13 -7.38 36.42
C GLY A 4 24.78 -6.69 35.22
N THR A 5 25.33 -7.48 34.30
CA THR A 5 25.80 -6.98 33.00
C THR A 5 24.60 -6.69 32.12
N LEU A 6 24.55 -5.49 31.53
CA LEU A 6 23.51 -5.15 30.56
C LEU A 6 23.66 -6.04 29.32
N PRO A 7 22.55 -6.50 28.72
CA PRO A 7 22.59 -7.10 27.40
C PRO A 7 23.25 -6.14 26.40
N VAL A 8 24.13 -6.67 25.56
CA VAL A 8 24.74 -5.90 24.46
C VAL A 8 23.71 -5.73 23.35
N PRO A 9 23.60 -4.57 22.69
CA PRO A 9 22.76 -4.42 21.51
C PRO A 9 23.02 -5.52 20.48
N ALA A 10 21.95 -6.16 20.00
CA ALA A 10 22.07 -7.22 19.03
C ALA A 10 22.72 -6.69 17.73
N PRO A 11 23.69 -7.41 17.14
CA PRO A 11 24.34 -6.99 15.91
C PRO A 11 23.32 -6.89 14.78
N LYS A 12 23.58 -5.97 13.84
CA LYS A 12 22.72 -5.69 12.69
C LYS A 12 23.42 -6.11 11.40
N LEU A 13 22.65 -6.58 10.43
CA LEU A 13 23.13 -7.08 9.15
C LEU A 13 22.95 -6.04 8.04
N THR A 14 23.98 -5.88 7.21
CA THR A 14 23.90 -5.19 5.92
C THR A 14 23.89 -6.23 4.81
N ILE A 15 22.86 -6.19 3.95
CA ILE A 15 22.76 -7.04 2.74
C ILE A 15 23.00 -6.18 1.49
N GLY A 16 22.68 -4.89 1.55
CA GLY A 16 22.76 -3.97 0.42
C GLY A 16 21.51 -4.01 -0.46
N ALA A 17 21.66 -3.58 -1.72
CA ALA A 17 20.55 -3.44 -2.65
C ALA A 17 20.02 -4.80 -3.15
N VAL A 18 18.70 -4.94 -3.15
CA VAL A 18 17.95 -6.07 -3.70
C VAL A 18 17.01 -5.54 -4.78
N ASN A 19 17.05 -6.14 -5.96
CA ASN A 19 16.16 -5.78 -7.07
C ASN A 19 14.75 -6.34 -6.84
N LEU A 20 13.75 -5.57 -7.25
CA LEU A 20 12.35 -5.97 -7.35
C LEU A 20 12.02 -6.14 -8.83
N ASP A 21 12.46 -7.29 -9.36
CA ASP A 21 12.46 -7.58 -10.80
C ASP A 21 11.06 -7.86 -11.38
N SER A 22 10.11 -8.22 -10.53
CA SER A 22 8.75 -8.61 -10.91
C SER A 22 7.72 -7.68 -10.30
N CYS A 23 6.57 -7.51 -10.97
CA CYS A 23 5.48 -6.71 -10.43
C CYS A 23 4.10 -7.18 -10.90
N ALA A 24 3.06 -6.68 -10.22
CA ALA A 24 1.66 -6.90 -10.54
C ALA A 24 0.88 -5.58 -10.39
N THR A 25 0.07 -5.25 -11.39
CA THR A 25 -0.83 -4.09 -11.34
C THR A 25 -1.95 -4.30 -10.32
N LEU A 26 -2.58 -3.22 -9.87
CA LEU A 26 -3.74 -3.30 -8.98
C LEU A 26 -4.86 -4.21 -9.54
N ASP A 27 -5.10 -4.17 -10.86
CA ASP A 27 -6.11 -5.02 -11.50
C ASP A 27 -5.71 -6.50 -11.56
N ALA A 28 -4.43 -6.80 -11.76
CA ALA A 28 -3.92 -8.17 -11.67
C ALA A 28 -4.05 -8.73 -10.24
N ILE A 29 -3.75 -7.92 -9.22
CA ILE A 29 -3.91 -8.29 -7.81
C ILE A 29 -5.38 -8.56 -7.50
N ARG A 30 -6.29 -7.66 -7.89
CA ARG A 30 -7.74 -7.84 -7.70
C ARG A 30 -8.25 -9.11 -8.36
N SER A 31 -7.86 -9.33 -9.61
CA SER A 31 -8.24 -10.52 -10.38
C SER A 31 -7.75 -11.80 -9.71
N PHE A 32 -6.51 -11.81 -9.22
CA PHE A 32 -5.95 -12.92 -8.46
C PHE A 32 -6.74 -13.20 -7.16
N LEU A 33 -7.01 -12.16 -6.38
CA LEU A 33 -7.73 -12.28 -5.10
C LEU A 33 -9.15 -12.82 -5.30
N GLN A 34 -9.85 -12.37 -6.35
CA GLN A 34 -11.16 -12.91 -6.73
C GLN A 34 -11.06 -14.36 -7.19
N ALA A 35 -10.12 -14.68 -8.07
CA ALA A 35 -9.94 -16.04 -8.60
C ALA A 35 -9.59 -17.06 -7.51
N LYS A 36 -8.88 -16.63 -6.45
CA LYS A 36 -8.56 -17.45 -5.28
C LYS A 36 -9.66 -17.46 -4.20
N GLY A 37 -10.73 -16.69 -4.37
CA GLY A 37 -11.82 -16.61 -3.40
C GLY A 37 -11.50 -15.82 -2.13
N TYR A 38 -10.41 -15.04 -2.11
CA TYR A 38 -10.08 -14.18 -0.97
C TYR A 38 -10.98 -12.96 -0.88
N VAL A 39 -11.54 -12.53 -2.01
CA VAL A 39 -12.39 -11.34 -2.12
C VAL A 39 -13.59 -11.66 -3.00
N THR A 40 -14.78 -11.33 -2.51
CA THR A 40 -16.00 -11.27 -3.31
C THR A 40 -16.42 -9.81 -3.43
N PRO A 41 -16.52 -9.23 -4.64
CA PRO A 41 -16.94 -7.84 -4.80
C PRO A 41 -18.32 -7.60 -4.18
N VAL A 42 -18.43 -6.56 -3.37
CA VAL A 42 -19.69 -6.13 -2.75
C VAL A 42 -20.29 -5.00 -3.57
N THR A 43 -21.58 -5.09 -3.91
CA THR A 43 -22.27 -4.04 -4.67
C THR A 43 -23.25 -3.27 -3.80
N SER A 44 -23.39 -1.96 -4.05
CA SER A 44 -24.31 -1.08 -3.32
C SER A 44 -24.60 0.20 -4.10
N ASN A 45 -25.75 0.84 -3.84
CA ASN A 45 -26.07 2.14 -4.43
C ASN A 45 -25.25 3.30 -3.84
N ARG A 46 -24.65 3.11 -2.67
CA ARG A 46 -23.72 4.05 -2.04
C ARG A 46 -22.40 3.37 -1.70
N PRO A 47 -21.31 4.12 -1.51
CA PRO A 47 -20.11 3.56 -0.89
C PRO A 47 -20.44 3.01 0.51
N LEU A 48 -19.82 1.87 0.82
CA LEU A 48 -19.84 1.28 2.15
C LEU A 48 -18.52 1.59 2.87
N SER A 49 -18.59 1.84 4.17
CA SER A 49 -17.41 1.91 5.02
C SER A 49 -16.67 0.57 5.08
N PHE A 50 -15.43 0.61 5.54
CA PHE A 50 -14.62 -0.57 5.83
C PHE A 50 -15.32 -1.50 6.83
N GLU A 51 -15.95 -0.92 7.86
CA GLU A 51 -16.70 -1.67 8.88
C GLU A 51 -17.92 -2.39 8.27
N GLU A 52 -18.67 -1.73 7.38
CA GLU A 52 -19.79 -2.35 6.66
C GLU A 52 -19.34 -3.45 5.69
N LEU A 53 -18.12 -3.36 5.16
CA LEU A 53 -17.49 -4.38 4.32
C LEU A 53 -16.87 -5.53 5.14
N GLY A 54 -16.88 -5.47 6.47
CA GLY A 54 -16.20 -6.44 7.33
C GLY A 54 -14.67 -6.42 7.17
N HIS A 55 -14.11 -5.28 6.80
CA HIS A 55 -12.68 -5.12 6.49
C HIS A 55 -12.00 -4.18 7.49
N ALA A 56 -11.07 -4.71 8.28
CA ALA A 56 -10.52 -3.94 9.39
C ALA A 56 -9.39 -2.98 8.99
N TYR A 57 -8.47 -3.37 8.10
CA TYR A 57 -7.19 -2.70 7.88
C TYR A 57 -6.78 -2.68 6.41
N GLY A 58 -5.80 -1.84 6.05
CA GLY A 58 -5.23 -1.85 4.72
C GLY A 58 -6.05 -1.04 3.72
N TYR A 59 -6.49 -1.69 2.65
CA TYR A 59 -6.97 -1.00 1.46
C TYR A 59 -8.28 -1.61 0.95
N ALA A 60 -9.15 -0.78 0.36
CA ALA A 60 -10.29 -1.25 -0.41
C ALA A 60 -10.44 -0.45 -1.69
N VAL A 61 -10.81 -1.14 -2.78
CA VAL A 61 -11.03 -0.53 -4.09
C VAL A 61 -12.52 -0.24 -4.26
N TYR A 62 -12.87 1.01 -4.55
CA TYR A 62 -14.23 1.46 -4.82
C TYR A 62 -14.33 1.83 -6.29
N THR A 63 -15.20 1.15 -7.04
CA THR A 63 -15.41 1.41 -8.47
C THR A 63 -16.85 1.79 -8.73
N THR A 64 -17.08 2.82 -9.54
CA THR A 64 -18.41 3.18 -10.05
C THR A 64 -18.33 3.53 -11.53
N ARG A 65 -19.40 3.23 -12.27
CA ARG A 65 -19.50 3.56 -13.70
C ARG A 65 -20.32 4.83 -13.91
N VAL A 66 -19.78 5.78 -14.67
CA VAL A 66 -20.47 7.04 -14.98
C VAL A 66 -21.57 6.78 -16.01
N SER A 67 -22.82 7.13 -15.71
CA SER A 67 -23.99 6.85 -16.57
C SER A 67 -24.52 8.07 -17.33
N PHE A 68 -23.88 9.23 -17.17
CA PHE A 68 -24.25 10.50 -17.81
C PHE A 68 -23.02 11.14 -18.46
N ARG A 69 -23.21 12.21 -19.23
CA ARG A 69 -22.12 12.98 -19.83
C ARG A 69 -21.68 14.10 -18.86
N PRO A 70 -20.53 13.99 -18.18
CA PRO A 70 -20.05 15.02 -17.26
C PRO A 70 -19.36 16.18 -18.01
N SER A 71 -19.01 17.24 -17.31
CA SER A 71 -18.09 18.26 -17.83
C SER A 71 -16.65 17.70 -17.95
N SER A 72 -15.73 18.42 -18.60
CA SER A 72 -14.35 17.96 -18.78
C SER A 72 -13.37 19.14 -18.64
N PRO A 73 -12.57 19.21 -17.55
CA PRO A 73 -12.60 18.30 -16.41
C PRO A 73 -13.87 18.49 -15.55
N ALA A 74 -14.37 17.39 -14.99
CA ALA A 74 -15.44 17.39 -13.99
C ALA A 74 -14.88 17.39 -12.57
N ASN A 75 -15.61 17.97 -11.61
CA ASN A 75 -15.19 17.97 -10.21
C ASN A 75 -15.68 16.70 -9.50
N LEU A 76 -14.76 15.82 -9.09
CA LEU A 76 -15.06 14.66 -8.25
C LEU A 76 -14.92 15.05 -6.78
N GLY A 77 -16.04 15.10 -6.05
CA GLY A 77 -16.09 15.32 -4.60
C GLY A 77 -16.22 14.02 -3.82
N VAL A 78 -15.35 13.82 -2.84
CA VAL A 78 -15.28 12.65 -1.94
C VAL A 78 -15.22 13.13 -0.47
N PRO A 79 -16.25 13.85 0.04
CA PRO A 79 -16.19 14.52 1.35
C PRO A 79 -16.04 13.57 2.55
N GLY A 80 -16.48 12.32 2.42
CA GLY A 80 -16.36 11.29 3.45
C GLY A 80 -15.19 10.33 3.24
N ILE A 81 -14.14 10.72 2.50
CA ILE A 81 -12.93 9.88 2.42
C ILE A 81 -12.32 9.73 3.82
N LYS A 82 -11.90 8.50 4.18
CA LYS A 82 -11.23 8.16 5.44
C LYS A 82 -10.17 7.06 5.20
N ASN A 83 -8.89 7.37 5.02
CA ASN A 83 -8.26 8.69 5.12
C ASN A 83 -7.75 9.22 3.78
N ARG A 84 -7.13 8.36 2.98
CA ARG A 84 -6.48 8.74 1.71
C ARG A 84 -7.05 7.91 0.57
N GLY A 85 -7.43 8.56 -0.52
CA GLY A 85 -8.01 7.94 -1.70
C GLY A 85 -7.18 8.27 -2.93
N TYR A 86 -6.68 7.25 -3.60
CA TYR A 86 -6.01 7.37 -4.89
C TYR A 86 -7.05 7.20 -5.99
N VAL A 87 -7.28 8.26 -6.76
CA VAL A 87 -8.34 8.34 -7.77
C VAL A 87 -7.77 8.03 -9.15
N PHE A 88 -8.45 7.14 -9.87
CA PHE A 88 -8.10 6.68 -11.21
C PHE A 88 -9.28 6.85 -12.16
N THR A 89 -9.00 7.48 -13.29
CA THR A 89 -9.81 7.38 -14.52
C THR A 89 -8.86 7.01 -15.67
N PRO A 90 -9.33 6.80 -16.91
CA PRO A 90 -8.42 6.55 -18.01
C PRO A 90 -7.42 7.69 -18.29
N GLN A 91 -7.73 8.93 -17.89
CA GLN A 91 -6.90 10.12 -18.13
C GLN A 91 -6.42 10.83 -16.86
N THR A 92 -6.91 10.44 -15.68
CA THR A 92 -6.59 11.12 -14.42
C THR A 92 -6.01 10.18 -13.39
N ARG A 93 -4.98 10.69 -12.70
CA ARG A 93 -4.41 10.16 -11.46
C ARG A 93 -4.41 11.31 -10.47
N ALA A 94 -5.07 11.15 -9.32
CA ALA A 94 -5.18 12.21 -8.32
C ALA A 94 -5.28 11.61 -6.91
N VAL A 95 -5.11 12.45 -5.89
CA VAL A 95 -5.23 12.03 -4.49
C VAL A 95 -6.22 12.95 -3.77
N VAL A 96 -7.15 12.33 -3.05
CA VAL A 96 -7.96 12.98 -2.01
C VAL A 96 -7.48 12.50 -0.65
N SER A 97 -7.49 13.36 0.35
CA SER A 97 -7.01 13.02 1.68
C SER A 97 -7.65 13.88 2.76
N THR A 98 -8.16 13.23 3.80
CA THR A 98 -8.64 13.91 5.02
C THR A 98 -7.50 14.69 5.68
N ASP A 99 -6.31 14.09 5.74
CA ASP A 99 -5.19 14.62 6.52
C ASP A 99 -4.63 15.91 5.88
N GLN A 100 -4.79 16.07 4.56
CA GLN A 100 -4.45 17.30 3.83
C GLN A 100 -5.67 18.17 3.50
N LEU A 101 -6.85 17.86 4.03
CA LEU A 101 -8.12 18.56 3.75
C LEU A 101 -8.49 18.64 2.26
N VAL A 102 -8.04 17.67 1.45
CA VAL A 102 -8.34 17.59 0.02
C VAL A 102 -9.49 16.61 -0.19
N TYR A 103 -10.69 17.15 -0.36
CA TYR A 103 -11.92 16.36 -0.51
C TYR A 103 -12.49 16.35 -1.92
N SER A 104 -11.84 17.02 -2.87
CA SER A 104 -12.27 17.03 -4.26
C SER A 104 -11.11 17.24 -5.21
N VAL A 105 -11.21 16.65 -6.40
CA VAL A 105 -10.19 16.74 -7.45
C VAL A 105 -10.84 16.87 -8.83
N PRO A 106 -10.24 17.62 -9.77
CA PRO A 106 -10.67 17.61 -11.16
C PRO A 106 -10.33 16.26 -11.80
N VAL A 107 -11.29 15.66 -12.50
CA VAL A 107 -11.12 14.40 -13.22
C VAL A 107 -11.61 14.52 -14.66
N VAL A 108 -10.91 13.84 -15.57
CA VAL A 108 -11.35 13.66 -16.95
C VAL A 108 -11.93 12.24 -17.07
N VAL A 109 -13.22 12.15 -17.35
CA VAL A 109 -13.97 10.89 -17.47
C VAL A 109 -15.18 11.07 -18.39
N GLN A 110 -15.57 10.03 -19.11
CA GLN A 110 -16.69 10.04 -20.05
C GLN A 110 -17.83 9.13 -19.58
N SER A 111 -19.03 9.31 -20.15
CA SER A 111 -20.13 8.36 -19.97
C SER A 111 -19.69 6.95 -20.36
N GLY A 112 -20.05 5.96 -19.54
CA GLY A 112 -19.68 4.57 -19.70
C GLY A 112 -18.30 4.19 -19.16
N GLN A 113 -17.48 5.14 -18.71
CA GLN A 113 -16.18 4.87 -18.08
C GLN A 113 -16.30 4.72 -16.57
N ASN A 114 -15.28 4.09 -15.97
CA ASN A 114 -15.18 3.89 -14.54
C ASN A 114 -14.40 5.03 -13.88
N ILE A 115 -14.83 5.37 -12.67
CA ILE A 115 -14.00 6.03 -11.66
C ILE A 115 -13.65 4.97 -10.63
N THR A 116 -12.36 4.80 -10.38
CA THR A 116 -11.83 3.88 -9.37
C THR A 116 -11.14 4.68 -8.28
N ILE A 117 -11.38 4.34 -7.02
CA ILE A 117 -10.74 4.94 -5.87
C ILE A 117 -10.14 3.82 -5.02
N LEU A 118 -8.82 3.72 -4.95
CA LEU A 118 -8.13 2.89 -3.96
C LEU A 118 -8.10 3.67 -2.65
N VAL A 119 -8.79 3.20 -1.62
CA VAL A 119 -8.87 3.88 -0.33
C VAL A 119 -7.97 3.17 0.66
N GLU A 120 -7.13 3.93 1.33
CA GLU A 120 -6.26 3.48 2.42
C GLU A 120 -6.83 3.89 3.77
N ASN A 121 -6.95 2.91 4.67
CA ASN A 121 -7.10 3.14 6.09
C ASN A 121 -5.70 3.42 6.70
N THR A 122 -5.41 4.68 7.02
CA THR A 122 -4.10 5.09 7.59
C THR A 122 -3.93 4.79 9.09
N GLY A 123 -4.97 4.23 9.73
CA GLY A 123 -5.02 3.94 11.15
C GLY A 123 -6.22 4.62 11.80
N ARG A 124 -6.90 3.93 12.73
CA ARG A 124 -8.00 4.51 13.50
C ARG A 124 -7.46 5.42 14.60
N ILE A 125 -8.13 6.55 14.83
CA ILE A 125 -7.87 7.44 15.96
C ILE A 125 -7.95 6.62 17.27
N ASN A 126 -6.88 6.66 18.06
CA ASN A 126 -6.75 5.87 19.29
C ASN A 126 -6.96 6.71 20.57
N TYR A 127 -7.22 8.01 20.44
CA TYR A 127 -7.37 8.93 21.56
C TYR A 127 -8.37 10.06 21.27
N GLY A 128 -9.09 10.51 22.29
CA GLY A 128 -10.03 11.63 22.21
C GLY A 128 -11.40 11.26 21.63
N ALA A 129 -12.27 12.27 21.53
CA ALA A 129 -13.68 12.10 21.15
C ALA A 129 -13.89 11.62 19.70
N GLY A 130 -12.86 11.70 18.85
CA GLY A 130 -12.90 11.24 17.46
C GLY A 130 -12.57 9.76 17.28
N ASN A 131 -12.50 8.95 18.34
CA ASN A 131 -12.11 7.53 18.25
C ASN A 131 -13.18 6.60 17.66
N HIS A 132 -14.40 7.10 17.41
CA HIS A 132 -15.41 6.45 16.56
C HIS A 132 -15.11 6.70 15.07
N ASP A 133 -13.98 6.17 14.61
CA ASP A 133 -13.34 6.54 13.35
C ASP A 133 -13.53 5.47 12.26
N MET A 134 -14.74 5.42 11.70
CA MET A 134 -15.06 4.56 10.56
C MET A 134 -14.19 4.91 9.33
N LYS A 135 -13.82 3.88 8.55
CA LYS A 135 -12.86 4.01 7.45
C LYS A 135 -13.50 3.74 6.10
N GLY A 136 -12.79 4.06 5.02
CA GLY A 136 -13.30 3.93 3.66
C GLY A 136 -13.91 5.22 3.13
N ILE A 137 -15.04 5.11 2.45
CA ILE A 137 -15.84 6.26 2.01
C ILE A 137 -17.15 6.26 2.79
N ILE A 138 -17.27 7.17 3.75
CA ILE A 138 -18.38 7.20 4.72
C ILE A 138 -19.52 8.16 4.34
N SER A 139 -19.49 8.70 3.11
CA SER A 139 -20.53 9.59 2.58
C SER A 139 -20.72 9.38 1.08
N ASN A 140 -21.72 10.04 0.50
CA ASN A 140 -21.87 10.09 -0.96
C ASN A 140 -20.66 10.73 -1.64
N VAL A 141 -20.34 10.22 -2.82
CA VAL A 141 -19.37 10.80 -3.76
C VAL A 141 -20.14 11.49 -4.88
N THR A 142 -19.67 12.63 -5.33
CA THR A 142 -20.33 13.42 -6.37
C THR A 142 -19.42 13.70 -7.55
N LEU A 143 -19.95 13.69 -8.77
CA LEU A 143 -19.30 14.19 -9.97
C LEU A 143 -20.11 15.37 -10.51
N ASP A 144 -19.55 16.57 -10.55
CA ASP A 144 -20.27 17.82 -10.88
C ASP A 144 -21.56 18.00 -10.05
N LYS A 145 -21.47 17.71 -8.75
CA LYS A 145 -22.60 17.74 -7.79
C LYS A 145 -23.67 16.65 -8.01
N HIS A 146 -23.56 15.80 -9.03
CA HIS A 146 -24.40 14.62 -9.18
C HIS A 146 -23.88 13.49 -8.31
N VAL A 147 -24.73 12.94 -7.43
CA VAL A 147 -24.37 11.80 -6.60
C VAL A 147 -24.13 10.56 -7.47
N LEU A 148 -22.97 9.94 -7.33
CA LEU A 148 -22.62 8.69 -8.00
C LEU A 148 -23.21 7.49 -7.24
N SER A 149 -23.71 6.51 -7.99
CA SER A 149 -24.35 5.30 -7.48
C SER A 149 -23.92 4.08 -8.29
N GLY A 150 -24.26 2.87 -7.82
CA GLY A 150 -23.84 1.62 -8.47
C GLY A 150 -22.37 1.28 -8.22
N TRP A 151 -22.01 1.27 -6.94
CA TRP A 151 -20.65 0.98 -6.47
C TRP A 151 -20.38 -0.50 -6.41
N THR A 152 -19.19 -0.88 -6.83
CA THR A 152 -18.56 -2.19 -6.58
C THR A 152 -17.34 -1.97 -5.70
N MET A 153 -17.24 -2.71 -4.60
CA MET A 153 -16.22 -2.53 -3.57
C MET A 153 -15.48 -3.85 -3.31
N GLU A 154 -14.16 -3.77 -3.28
CA GLU A 154 -13.27 -4.93 -3.11
C GLU A 154 -12.24 -4.62 -2.02
N PRO A 155 -12.44 -5.16 -0.80
CA PRO A 155 -11.40 -5.18 0.23
C PRO A 155 -10.14 -5.88 -0.26
N LEU A 156 -8.95 -5.38 0.09
CA LEU A 156 -7.67 -6.03 -0.20
C LEU A 156 -7.09 -6.59 1.10
N PRO A 157 -7.24 -7.89 1.39
CA PRO A 157 -6.82 -8.51 2.67
C PRO A 157 -5.31 -8.77 2.73
N LEU A 158 -4.51 -7.72 2.48
CA LEU A 158 -3.05 -7.76 2.52
C LEU A 158 -2.50 -7.84 3.96
N ASP A 159 -3.36 -7.77 4.97
CA ASP A 159 -3.02 -8.04 6.38
C ASP A 159 -2.88 -9.55 6.68
N LYS A 160 -3.34 -10.41 5.77
CA LYS A 160 -3.26 -11.87 5.93
C LYS A 160 -1.99 -12.42 5.26
N SER A 161 -1.15 -13.07 6.05
CA SER A 161 0.15 -13.60 5.58
C SER A 161 0.01 -14.63 4.46
N ASP A 162 -1.01 -15.49 4.49
CA ASP A 162 -1.26 -16.51 3.47
C ASP A 162 -1.60 -15.90 2.11
N VAL A 163 -2.39 -14.82 2.11
CA VAL A 163 -2.71 -14.03 0.90
C VAL A 163 -1.43 -13.43 0.30
N VAL A 164 -0.60 -12.81 1.13
CA VAL A 164 0.67 -12.20 0.70
C VAL A 164 1.62 -13.25 0.15
N THR A 165 1.78 -14.39 0.84
CA THR A 165 2.62 -15.49 0.38
C THR A 165 2.17 -16.02 -0.98
N GLN A 166 0.87 -16.23 -1.19
CA GLN A 166 0.37 -16.71 -2.48
C GLN A 166 0.45 -15.67 -3.60
N LEU A 167 0.34 -14.37 -3.28
CA LEU A 167 0.62 -13.29 -4.24
C LEU A 167 2.09 -13.34 -4.68
N VAL A 168 3.02 -13.48 -3.74
CA VAL A 168 4.45 -13.64 -4.05
C VAL A 168 4.67 -14.88 -4.92
N GLU A 169 4.11 -16.03 -4.57
CA GLU A 169 4.26 -17.25 -5.37
C GLU A 169 3.70 -17.12 -6.79
N ALA A 170 2.60 -16.40 -6.95
CA ALA A 170 1.96 -16.19 -8.26
C ALA A 170 2.76 -15.24 -9.17
N PHE A 171 3.31 -14.16 -8.60
CA PHE A 171 3.86 -13.05 -9.40
C PHE A 171 5.38 -12.89 -9.29
N ASN A 172 6.08 -13.59 -8.40
CA ASN A 172 7.55 -13.55 -8.29
C ASN A 172 8.23 -14.56 -9.24
N SER A 173 7.55 -14.95 -10.32
CA SER A 173 8.06 -15.84 -11.37
C SER A 173 8.31 -15.06 -12.66
N SER A 174 9.12 -15.60 -13.56
CA SER A 174 9.58 -14.95 -14.81
C SER A 174 8.49 -14.54 -15.81
N ASN A 175 7.21 -14.79 -15.52
CA ASN A 175 6.05 -14.35 -16.30
C ASN A 175 5.40 -13.06 -15.74
N ALA A 176 6.02 -12.43 -14.74
CA ALA A 176 5.56 -11.15 -14.21
C ALA A 176 5.61 -10.06 -15.28
N GLU A 177 4.66 -9.12 -15.21
CA GLU A 177 4.72 -7.93 -16.06
C GLU A 177 6.01 -7.16 -15.75
N SER A 178 6.75 -6.76 -16.78
CA SER A 178 7.97 -5.98 -16.60
C SER A 178 7.69 -4.49 -16.36
N ASN A 179 6.48 -4.02 -16.72
CA ASN A 179 6.14 -2.61 -16.74
C ASN A 179 4.89 -2.27 -15.90
N CYS A 180 5.00 -2.39 -14.58
CA CYS A 180 3.97 -1.89 -13.65
C CYS A 180 4.29 -0.49 -13.14
N SER A 181 3.24 0.23 -12.78
CA SER A 181 3.30 1.52 -12.08
C SER A 181 2.47 1.44 -10.80
N ALA A 182 2.64 2.43 -9.93
CA ALA A 182 1.84 2.55 -8.73
C ALA A 182 0.38 2.96 -9.07
N PRO A 183 -0.64 2.44 -8.35
CA PRO A 183 -0.54 1.40 -7.34
C PRO A 183 -0.32 -0.01 -7.90
N GLY A 184 0.54 -0.77 -7.24
CA GLY A 184 0.86 -2.13 -7.62
C GLY A 184 1.74 -2.84 -6.59
N ALA A 185 1.91 -4.14 -6.78
CA ALA A 185 2.83 -4.95 -5.98
C ALA A 185 4.14 -5.18 -6.74
N PHE A 186 5.26 -5.11 -6.03
CA PHE A 186 6.60 -5.28 -6.56
C PHE A 186 7.31 -6.36 -5.74
N PHE A 187 7.99 -7.27 -6.42
CA PHE A 187 8.50 -8.50 -5.83
C PHE A 187 9.99 -8.65 -6.07
N GLY A 188 10.72 -9.03 -5.03
CA GLY A 188 12.15 -9.32 -5.09
C GLY A 188 12.50 -10.57 -4.29
N THR A 189 13.69 -11.10 -4.54
CA THR A 189 14.26 -12.19 -3.73
C THR A 189 15.73 -12.01 -3.49
N PHE A 190 16.22 -12.54 -2.38
CA PHE A 190 17.65 -12.66 -2.11
C PHE A 190 17.95 -13.92 -1.29
N VAL A 191 19.19 -14.36 -1.33
CA VAL A 191 19.70 -15.48 -0.52
C VAL A 191 20.84 -14.95 0.33
N LEU A 192 20.87 -15.28 1.62
CA LEU A 192 21.98 -14.90 2.48
C LEU A 192 23.26 -15.66 2.08
N PRO A 193 24.45 -15.04 2.20
CA PRO A 193 25.71 -15.75 1.98
C PRO A 193 25.85 -16.98 2.88
N GLU A 194 26.58 -18.00 2.41
CA GLU A 194 26.89 -19.16 3.24
C GLU A 194 27.60 -18.73 4.54
N GLY A 195 27.19 -19.29 5.68
CA GLY A 195 27.72 -18.94 7.00
C GLY A 195 27.17 -17.64 7.60
N GLN A 196 26.42 -16.83 6.85
CA GLN A 196 25.77 -15.64 7.38
C GLN A 196 24.58 -16.04 8.28
N LYS A 197 24.62 -15.63 9.55
CA LYS A 197 23.48 -15.79 10.47
C LYS A 197 22.38 -14.81 10.12
N THR A 198 21.14 -15.22 10.36
CA THR A 198 20.00 -14.30 10.35
C THR A 198 20.14 -13.34 11.52
N LEU A 199 20.32 -12.05 11.22
CA LEU A 199 20.39 -10.98 12.20
C LEU A 199 19.38 -9.91 11.81
N ASP A 200 19.01 -9.10 12.79
CA ASP A 200 18.20 -7.92 12.58
C ASP A 200 18.80 -7.00 11.51
N THR A 201 17.97 -6.33 10.74
CA THR A 201 18.37 -5.36 9.71
C THR A 201 17.26 -4.32 9.53
N PHE A 202 17.45 -3.36 8.61
CA PHE A 202 16.47 -2.35 8.28
C PHE A 202 16.27 -2.27 6.78
N LEU A 203 15.03 -2.43 6.32
CA LEU A 203 14.65 -2.23 4.93
C LEU A 203 14.56 -0.72 4.65
N ASP A 204 15.35 -0.25 3.71
CA ASP A 204 15.37 1.11 3.19
C ASP A 204 14.69 1.15 1.80
N PRO A 205 13.48 1.74 1.72
CA PRO A 205 12.74 1.92 0.48
C PRO A 205 13.00 3.29 -0.16
N THR A 206 14.11 3.97 0.14
CA THR A 206 14.43 5.27 -0.48
C THR A 206 14.36 5.19 -2.01
N GLY A 207 13.72 6.19 -2.62
CA GLY A 207 13.39 6.23 -4.05
C GLY A 207 11.97 5.74 -4.39
N TRP A 208 11.32 5.02 -3.48
CA TRP A 208 9.90 4.67 -3.57
C TRP A 208 9.02 5.79 -3.01
N GLY A 209 7.73 5.75 -3.34
CA GLY A 209 6.75 6.72 -2.88
C GLY A 209 6.22 6.39 -1.49
N LYS A 210 5.08 5.70 -1.45
CA LYS A 210 4.35 5.36 -0.23
C LYS A 210 3.75 3.98 -0.37
N GLY A 211 3.87 3.15 0.66
CA GLY A 211 3.32 1.80 0.60
C GLY A 211 3.43 1.02 1.89
N VAL A 212 3.31 -0.30 1.75
CA VAL A 212 3.57 -1.27 2.81
C VAL A 212 4.56 -2.31 2.34
N ALA A 213 5.44 -2.74 3.25
CA ALA A 213 6.50 -3.71 2.94
C ALA A 213 6.27 -5.04 3.66
N PHE A 214 6.63 -6.13 2.99
CA PHE A 214 6.57 -7.47 3.53
C PHE A 214 7.88 -8.21 3.27
N VAL A 215 8.30 -9.01 4.26
CA VAL A 215 9.42 -9.96 4.12
C VAL A 215 8.93 -11.34 4.50
N ASN A 216 9.09 -12.32 3.62
CA ASN A 216 8.65 -13.70 3.82
C ASN A 216 7.17 -13.85 4.23
N GLY A 217 6.31 -12.94 3.74
CA GLY A 217 4.87 -12.91 4.06
C GLY A 217 4.51 -12.08 5.30
N PHE A 218 5.49 -11.68 6.12
CA PHE A 218 5.25 -10.84 7.30
C PHE A 218 5.17 -9.37 6.94
N ASN A 219 4.10 -8.70 7.37
CA ASN A 219 3.90 -7.26 7.19
C ASN A 219 4.82 -6.47 8.14
N LEU A 220 5.76 -5.71 7.58
CA LEU A 220 6.68 -4.86 8.34
C LEU A 220 6.07 -3.50 8.72
N GLY A 221 4.96 -3.14 8.09
CA GLY A 221 4.30 -1.85 8.25
C GLY A 221 4.43 -0.96 7.01
N ARG A 222 4.16 0.32 7.22
CA ARG A 222 4.07 1.34 6.17
C ARG A 222 5.39 2.06 6.00
N TYR A 223 5.77 2.37 4.76
CA TYR A 223 6.86 3.28 4.46
C TYR A 223 6.33 4.54 3.76
N TRP A 224 7.01 5.66 3.97
CA TRP A 224 6.79 6.90 3.23
C TRP A 224 8.06 7.77 3.21
N PRO A 225 9.17 7.27 2.62
CA PRO A 225 10.49 7.90 2.69
C PRO A 225 10.53 9.28 2.04
N SER A 226 9.60 9.60 1.12
CA SER A 226 9.49 10.93 0.51
C SER A 226 8.94 12.01 1.44
N ILE A 227 8.35 11.62 2.59
CA ILE A 227 7.75 12.54 3.58
C ILE A 227 8.40 12.38 4.96
N GLY A 228 8.88 11.20 5.34
CA GLY A 228 9.55 10.99 6.63
C GLY A 228 8.63 11.15 7.86
N PRO A 229 9.20 11.30 9.08
CA PRO A 229 10.64 11.24 9.37
C PRO A 229 11.17 9.79 9.31
N GLN A 230 10.30 8.80 9.52
CA GLN A 230 10.71 7.41 9.38
C GLN A 230 10.96 7.05 7.91
N VAL A 231 12.20 6.64 7.61
CA VAL A 231 12.61 6.17 6.28
C VAL A 231 12.71 4.65 6.26
N THR A 232 13.42 4.05 7.22
CA THR A 232 13.64 2.60 7.22
C THR A 232 12.64 1.83 8.07
N LEU A 233 12.38 0.58 7.70
CA LEU A 233 11.53 -0.37 8.42
C LEU A 233 12.40 -1.43 9.09
N TYR A 234 12.19 -1.64 10.38
CA TYR A 234 12.88 -2.69 11.11
C TYR A 234 12.48 -4.08 10.61
N VAL A 235 13.47 -4.93 10.36
CA VAL A 235 13.30 -6.32 9.96
C VAL A 235 13.93 -7.20 11.05
N PRO A 236 13.11 -7.83 11.91
CA PRO A 236 13.61 -8.77 12.90
C PRO A 236 14.33 -9.93 12.21
N GLY A 237 15.52 -10.30 12.69
CA GLY A 237 16.32 -11.38 12.10
C GLY A 237 15.60 -12.73 12.07
N VAL A 238 14.69 -12.96 13.03
CA VAL A 238 13.84 -14.16 13.10
C VAL A 238 12.86 -14.31 11.93
N LEU A 239 12.59 -13.23 11.18
CA LEU A 239 11.76 -13.29 9.97
C LEU A 239 12.56 -13.67 8.72
N LEU A 240 13.89 -13.62 8.79
CA LEU A 240 14.78 -14.00 7.69
C LEU A 240 15.01 -15.51 7.70
N ARG A 241 15.21 -16.07 6.51
CA ARG A 241 15.57 -17.47 6.29
C ARG A 241 17.08 -17.58 6.08
N PRO A 242 17.76 -18.57 6.70
CA PRO A 242 19.20 -18.77 6.54
C PRO A 242 19.55 -19.31 5.16
N HIS A 243 20.82 -19.24 4.78
CA HIS A 243 21.32 -19.92 3.59
C HIS A 243 21.00 -21.43 3.61
N PRO A 244 20.61 -22.06 2.48
CA PRO A 244 20.47 -21.51 1.12
C PRO A 244 19.06 -21.02 0.76
N GLU A 245 18.19 -20.81 1.74
CA GLU A 245 16.79 -20.47 1.48
C GLU A 245 16.63 -19.06 0.88
N LYS A 246 15.63 -18.92 0.00
CA LYS A 246 15.27 -17.63 -0.58
C LYS A 246 14.38 -16.85 0.38
N ASN A 247 14.81 -15.62 0.65
CA ASN A 247 14.00 -14.59 1.27
C ASN A 247 13.20 -13.86 0.18
N THR A 248 11.92 -13.59 0.43
CA THR A 248 11.05 -12.88 -0.49
C THR A 248 10.68 -11.50 0.05
N ILE A 249 10.55 -10.54 -0.86
CA ILE A 249 10.15 -9.16 -0.57
C ILE A 249 8.90 -8.87 -1.40
N LEU A 250 7.91 -8.23 -0.77
CA LEU A 250 6.79 -7.60 -1.47
C LEU A 250 6.69 -6.15 -0.99
N LEU A 251 6.67 -5.20 -1.93
CA LEU A 251 6.18 -3.84 -1.67
C LEU A 251 4.84 -3.65 -2.35
N PHE A 252 3.81 -3.23 -1.61
CA PHE A 252 2.60 -2.69 -2.21
C PHE A 252 2.74 -1.16 -2.23
N GLU A 253 3.16 -0.64 -3.38
CA GLU A 253 3.43 0.78 -3.63
C GLU A 253 2.15 1.47 -4.13
N THR A 254 1.88 2.69 -3.68
CA THR A 254 0.63 3.41 -3.94
C THR A 254 0.80 4.74 -4.66
N GLU A 255 1.97 5.37 -4.61
CA GLU A 255 2.20 6.70 -5.14
C GLU A 255 3.17 6.73 -6.33
N SER A 256 4.39 6.19 -6.16
CA SER A 256 5.42 6.30 -7.20
C SER A 256 6.46 5.19 -7.13
N THR A 257 6.95 4.81 -8.31
CA THR A 257 8.08 3.88 -8.46
C THR A 257 9.36 4.65 -8.83
N PRO A 258 10.55 4.17 -8.43
CA PRO A 258 11.82 4.74 -8.91
C PRO A 258 11.91 4.76 -10.45
N GLU A 259 12.48 5.83 -11.02
CA GLU A 259 12.66 6.00 -12.48
C GLU A 259 13.74 5.04 -13.05
N ASP A 260 14.81 4.80 -12.28
CA ASP A 260 15.96 4.02 -12.75
C ASP A 260 15.86 2.53 -12.41
N LYS A 261 16.00 2.20 -11.12
CA LYS A 261 16.06 0.82 -10.63
C LYS A 261 15.09 0.63 -9.48
N ARG A 262 14.21 -0.36 -9.63
CA ARG A 262 13.28 -0.79 -8.59
C ARG A 262 14.04 -1.62 -7.56
N THR A 263 14.70 -0.95 -6.61
CA THR A 263 15.50 -1.60 -5.57
C THR A 263 15.07 -1.18 -4.18
N VAL A 264 15.22 -2.06 -3.20
CA VAL A 264 15.30 -1.70 -1.77
C VAL A 264 16.68 -2.06 -1.25
N SER A 265 17.15 -1.40 -0.20
CA SER A 265 18.40 -1.79 0.47
C SER A 265 18.12 -2.35 1.86
N PHE A 266 18.95 -3.27 2.33
CA PHE A 266 18.96 -3.67 3.75
C PHE A 266 20.25 -3.18 4.40
N VAL A 267 20.09 -2.33 5.40
CA VAL A 267 21.17 -1.61 6.10
C VAL A 267 21.21 -1.98 7.57
N ASP A 268 22.33 -1.72 8.24
CA ASP A 268 22.57 -2.05 9.64
C ASP A 268 22.25 -0.90 10.63
N VAL A 269 22.01 0.31 10.13
CA VAL A 269 21.63 1.48 10.92
C VAL A 269 20.25 1.98 10.50
N PRO A 270 19.31 2.19 11.45
CA PRO A 270 18.01 2.74 11.11
C PRO A 270 18.10 4.23 10.73
N ASN A 271 17.24 4.66 9.82
CA ASN A 271 16.96 6.08 9.60
C ASN A 271 15.49 6.35 9.96
N ILE A 272 15.28 6.89 11.16
CA ILE A 272 13.97 7.25 11.69
C ILE A 272 13.76 8.77 11.82
N ASP A 273 14.81 9.54 11.53
CA ASP A 273 14.90 11.00 11.67
C ASP A 273 15.21 11.66 10.31
N GLY A 274 14.60 11.13 9.25
CA GLY A 274 14.71 11.69 7.90
C GLY A 274 13.99 13.04 7.76
N PRO A 275 14.22 13.76 6.65
CA PRO A 275 13.61 15.06 6.42
C PRO A 275 12.08 15.00 6.38
N VAL A 276 11.42 16.05 6.88
CA VAL A 276 9.95 16.22 6.76
C VAL A 276 9.57 17.50 6.00
N PRO A 277 8.35 17.59 5.45
CA PRO A 277 7.89 18.80 4.78
C PRO A 277 7.99 20.03 5.69
N GLY A 278 8.78 21.01 5.28
CA GLY A 278 9.01 22.25 6.04
C GLY A 278 10.39 22.39 6.68
N ASP A 279 11.25 21.38 6.61
CA ASP A 279 12.63 21.41 7.14
C ASP A 279 13.63 22.22 6.25
N ALA A 280 13.18 23.25 5.53
CA ALA A 280 14.02 24.12 4.69
C ALA A 280 14.10 25.56 5.22
#